data_AF-A0A963UKR1-F1
#
_entry.id   AF-A0A963UKR1-F1
#
_cell.length_a   1.000
_cell.length_b   1.000
_cell.length_c   1.000
_cell.angle_alpha   90.00
_cell.angle_beta   90.00
_cell.angle_gamma   90.00
#
_symmetry.space_group_name_H-M   'P 1'
#
loop_
_entity.id
_entity.type
_entity.pdbx_description
1 polymer ?
#
loop_
_entity_poly.entity_id
_entity_poly.type
_entity_poly.pdbx_seq_one_letter_code
_entity_poly.pdbx_strand_id
1 'polypeptide(L)'
;WLSREAWAAAGALLMLAPVALAAVSGGGLPPAFGLTGALACLLALLSTGMIYAQLRTVPRWNHWTTPALFFAWALAGGTILAGLPYAAALLCAALAVLQLFAWRSGDRRFAARGHTLATATGLGSRGVVRSFAPPHTGHNYLMREMIHVVGRRHAAKLRTLALLLGAVIPAILVVALPSSLPAHVLAFAVHLAGAFAARWLFFAEAEHVVGLFYGAR
;
A
#
# COMPACT_ATOMS: atom_id res chain seq x y z
N TRP A 1 -1.19 14.19 -7.67
CA TRP A 1 -1.28 13.56 -6.33
C TRP A 1 -0.04 13.80 -5.50
N LEU A 2 1.17 13.64 -6.05
CA LEU A 2 2.42 13.96 -5.33
C LEU A 2 2.43 15.37 -4.72
N SER A 3 2.02 16.40 -5.48
CA SER A 3 1.87 17.76 -4.95
C SER A 3 0.82 17.87 -3.84
N ARG A 4 -0.30 17.14 -3.95
CA ARG A 4 -1.38 17.12 -2.94
C ARG A 4 -0.91 16.45 -1.65
N GLU A 5 -0.14 15.38 -1.75
CA GLU A 5 0.48 14.71 -0.61
C GLU A 5 1.42 15.66 0.13
N ALA A 6 2.28 16.41 -0.59
CA ALA A 6 3.19 17.36 0.03
C ALA A 6 2.46 18.43 0.84
N TRP A 7 1.42 19.05 0.27
CA TRP A 7 0.60 20.04 0.97
C TRP A 7 -0.19 19.45 2.13
N ALA A 8 -0.77 18.26 1.97
CA ALA A 8 -1.53 17.60 3.03
C ALA A 8 -0.62 17.18 4.20
N ALA A 9 0.58 16.66 3.92
CA ALA A 9 1.56 16.28 4.94
C ALA A 9 2.12 17.51 5.68
N ALA A 10 2.48 18.57 4.94
CA ALA A 10 2.91 19.83 5.55
C ALA A 10 1.79 20.45 6.40
N GLY A 11 0.55 20.46 5.89
CA GLY A 11 -0.62 20.93 6.61
C GLY A 11 -0.89 20.11 7.88
N ALA A 12 -0.80 18.78 7.81
CA ALA A 12 -0.95 17.90 8.97
C ALA A 12 0.09 18.21 10.05
N LEU A 13 1.35 18.39 9.67
CA LEU A 13 2.42 18.77 10.59
C LEU A 13 2.15 20.13 11.25
N LEU A 14 1.80 21.15 10.46
CA LEU A 14 1.52 22.49 10.97
C LEU A 14 0.29 22.52 11.90
N MET A 15 -0.75 21.74 11.59
CA MET A 15 -1.97 21.68 12.40
C MET A 15 -1.78 20.87 13.69
N LEU A 16 -0.98 19.79 13.66
CA LEU A 16 -0.76 18.91 14.81
C LEU A 16 0.38 19.35 15.72
N ALA A 17 1.35 20.14 15.24
CA ALA A 17 2.44 20.63 16.07
C ALA A 17 1.96 21.43 17.30
N PRO A 18 0.99 22.37 17.20
CA PRO A 18 0.42 23.04 18.37
C PRO A 18 -0.29 22.07 19.33
N VAL A 19 -0.98 21.05 18.80
CA VAL A 19 -1.67 20.02 19.60
C VAL A 19 -0.65 19.23 20.42
N ALA A 20 0.44 18.80 19.79
CA ALA A 20 1.53 18.08 20.45
C ALA A 20 2.25 18.95 21.49
N LEU A 21 2.58 20.20 21.15
CA LEU A 21 3.25 21.14 22.06
C LEU A 21 2.40 21.43 23.30
N ALA A 22 1.10 21.67 23.12
CA ALA A 22 0.18 21.88 24.23
C ALA A 22 0.07 20.65 25.14
N ALA A 23 0.02 19.44 24.56
CA ALA A 23 -0.02 18.20 25.34
C ALA A 23 1.27 17.98 26.16
N VAL A 24 2.45 18.27 25.58
CA VAL A 24 3.75 18.11 26.26
C VAL A 24 3.96 19.17 27.34
N SER A 25 3.41 20.38 27.18
CA SER A 25 3.48 21.44 28.19
C SER A 25 2.48 21.27 29.34
N GLY A 26 1.73 20.16 29.38
CA GLY A 26 0.71 19.88 30.40
C GLY A 26 -0.61 20.63 30.18
N GLY A 27 -0.78 21.27 29.03
CA GLY A 27 -2.03 21.90 28.61
C GLY A 27 -2.81 21.03 27.62
N GLY A 28 -3.74 21.67 26.90
CA GLY A 28 -4.51 21.05 25.83
C GLY A 28 -5.14 22.10 24.93
N LEU A 29 -5.35 21.74 23.66
CA LEU A 29 -6.11 22.57 22.72
C LEU A 29 -7.53 22.02 22.57
N PRO A 30 -8.50 22.85 22.13
CA PRO A 30 -9.83 22.37 21.79
C PRO A 30 -9.77 21.21 20.77
N PRO A 31 -10.62 20.16 20.90
CA PRO A 31 -10.61 18.99 20.01
C PRO A 31 -10.73 19.33 18.52
N ALA A 32 -11.34 20.48 18.20
CA ALA A 32 -11.45 20.99 16.84
C ALA A 32 -10.09 21.12 16.12
N PHE A 33 -9.01 21.50 16.84
CA PHE A 33 -7.66 21.58 16.27
C PHE A 33 -7.09 20.19 15.93
N GLY A 34 -7.39 19.18 16.75
CA GLY A 34 -7.02 17.80 16.45
C GLY A 34 -7.77 17.24 15.25
N LEU A 35 -9.05 17.59 15.09
CA LEU A 35 -9.88 17.14 13.97
C LEU A 35 -9.38 17.68 12.62
N THR A 36 -8.97 18.94 12.53
CA THR A 36 -8.42 19.49 11.29
C THR A 36 -7.10 18.83 10.91
N GLY A 37 -6.22 18.59 11.88
CA GLY A 37 -4.99 17.81 11.68
C GLY A 37 -5.25 16.37 11.25
N ALA A 38 -6.25 15.69 11.85
CA ALA A 38 -6.65 14.35 11.47
C ALA A 38 -7.17 14.30 10.02
N LEU A 39 -7.99 15.28 9.60
CA LEU A 39 -8.45 15.39 8.22
C LEU A 39 -7.28 15.58 7.25
N ALA A 40 -6.29 16.41 7.61
CA ALA A 40 -5.08 16.59 6.80
C ALA A 40 -4.27 15.28 6.67
N CYS A 41 -4.15 14.50 7.76
CA CYS A 41 -3.53 13.17 7.72
C CYS A 41 -4.27 12.19 6.79
N LEU A 42 -5.62 12.17 6.83
CA LEU A 42 -6.42 11.33 5.94
C LEU A 42 -6.28 11.76 4.47
N LEU A 43 -6.18 13.06 4.20
CA LEU A 43 -5.90 13.57 2.85
C LEU A 43 -4.50 13.22 2.37
N ALA A 44 -3.50 13.22 3.26
CA ALA A 44 -2.15 12.76 2.94
C ALA A 44 -2.17 11.27 2.56
N LEU A 45 -2.79 10.40 3.38
CA LEU A 45 -2.96 8.98 3.10
C LEU A 45 -3.68 8.70 1.77
N LEU A 46 -4.78 9.42 1.52
CA LEU A 46 -5.49 9.33 0.24
C LEU A 46 -4.58 9.70 -0.91
N SER A 47 -3.83 10.80 -0.77
CA SER A 47 -2.93 11.28 -1.81
C SER A 47 -1.82 10.27 -2.11
N THR A 48 -1.21 9.68 -1.08
CA THR A 48 -0.21 8.63 -1.22
C THR A 48 -0.77 7.40 -1.94
N GLY A 49 -1.93 6.90 -1.50
CA GLY A 49 -2.59 5.76 -2.15
C GLY A 49 -2.93 6.04 -3.62
N MET A 50 -3.40 7.25 -3.92
CA MET A 50 -3.77 7.66 -5.27
C MET A 50 -2.60 7.87 -6.21
N ILE A 51 -1.39 8.14 -5.70
CA ILE A 51 -0.17 8.14 -6.54
C ILE A 51 -0.02 6.82 -7.28
N TYR A 52 -0.28 5.70 -6.60
CA TYR A 52 -0.23 4.37 -7.19
C TYR A 52 -1.51 4.01 -7.93
N ALA A 53 -2.68 4.31 -7.34
CA ALA A 53 -3.97 3.90 -7.88
C ALA A 53 -4.28 4.50 -9.25
N GLN A 54 -3.71 5.66 -9.59
CA GLN A 54 -3.90 6.28 -10.90
C GLN A 54 -3.01 5.68 -12.01
N LEU A 55 -2.01 4.87 -11.66
CA LEU A 55 -1.02 4.36 -12.63
C LEU A 55 -1.61 3.22 -13.45
N ARG A 56 -2.27 3.57 -14.56
CA ARG A 56 -2.82 2.60 -15.53
C ARG A 56 -1.76 1.65 -16.11
N THR A 57 -0.49 2.06 -16.05
CA THR A 57 0.67 1.28 -16.49
C THR A 57 1.00 0.09 -15.59
N VAL A 58 0.44 0.05 -14.37
CA VAL A 58 0.55 -1.09 -13.45
C VAL A 58 -0.85 -1.54 -13.05
N PRO A 59 -1.49 -2.43 -13.82
CA PRO A 59 -2.88 -2.86 -13.61
C PRO A 59 -3.17 -3.36 -12.19
N ARG A 60 -2.18 -4.01 -11.55
CA ARG A 60 -2.30 -4.50 -10.17
C ARG A 60 -2.58 -3.37 -9.17
N TRP A 61 -1.96 -2.20 -9.38
CA TRP A 61 -2.12 -1.02 -8.54
C TRP A 61 -3.32 -0.16 -8.94
N ASN A 62 -3.71 -0.16 -10.22
CA ASN A 62 -4.80 0.64 -10.76
C ASN A 62 -6.19 0.14 -10.34
N HIS A 63 -6.52 0.26 -9.05
CA HIS A 63 -7.78 -0.20 -8.47
C HIS A 63 -8.10 0.51 -7.15
N TRP A 64 -9.38 0.60 -6.79
CA TRP A 64 -9.84 1.24 -5.55
C TRP A 64 -9.32 0.57 -4.27
N THR A 65 -8.93 -0.70 -4.34
CA THR A 65 -8.32 -1.42 -3.21
C THR A 65 -6.98 -0.82 -2.79
N THR A 66 -6.27 -0.16 -3.70
CA THR A 66 -4.97 0.45 -3.41
C THR A 66 -5.09 1.55 -2.35
N PRO A 67 -5.86 2.64 -2.55
CA PRO A 67 -6.04 3.64 -1.51
C PRO A 67 -6.76 3.08 -0.28
N ALA A 68 -7.71 2.15 -0.45
CA ALA A 68 -8.39 1.52 0.67
C ALA A 68 -7.43 0.76 1.59
N LEU A 69 -6.41 0.08 1.04
CA LEU A 69 -5.38 -0.57 1.83
C LEU A 69 -4.51 0.42 2.59
N PHE A 70 -4.13 1.55 2.00
CA PHE A 70 -3.37 2.59 2.72
C PHE A 70 -4.14 3.07 3.95
N PHE A 71 -5.45 3.29 3.83
CA PHE A 71 -6.30 3.61 4.97
C PHE A 71 -6.38 2.45 5.97
N ALA A 72 -6.63 1.22 5.53
CA ALA A 72 -6.79 0.08 6.42
C ALA A 72 -5.52 -0.19 7.26
N TRP A 73 -4.34 -0.13 6.63
CA TRP A 73 -3.05 -0.25 7.34
C TRP A 73 -2.86 0.89 8.34
N ALA A 74 -3.08 2.14 7.94
CA ALA A 74 -2.90 3.30 8.82
C ALA A 74 -3.89 3.32 10.00
N LEU A 75 -5.16 2.98 9.77
CA LEU A 75 -6.20 2.95 10.81
C LEU A 75 -6.00 1.80 11.79
N ALA A 76 -5.61 0.61 11.31
CA ALA A 76 -5.26 -0.52 12.17
C ALA A 76 -4.07 -0.16 13.08
N GLY A 77 -2.96 0.32 12.51
CA GLY A 77 -1.80 0.78 13.29
C GLY A 77 -2.12 1.92 14.25
N GLY A 78 -2.92 2.90 13.80
CA GLY A 78 -3.32 4.05 14.60
C GLY A 78 -4.20 3.69 15.80
N THR A 79 -5.14 2.75 15.64
CA THR A 79 -5.99 2.28 16.75
C THR A 79 -5.25 1.40 17.75
N ILE A 80 -4.21 0.66 17.31
CA ILE A 80 -3.26 0.00 18.21
C ILE A 80 -2.56 1.05 19.07
N LEU A 81 -1.98 2.10 18.47
CA LEU A 81 -1.30 3.15 19.22
C LEU A 81 -2.24 3.98 20.11
N ALA A 82 -3.50 4.15 19.70
CA ALA A 82 -4.51 4.87 20.47
C ALA A 82 -5.00 4.12 21.71
N GLY A 83 -4.57 2.87 21.93
CA GLY A 83 -4.99 2.10 23.10
C GLY A 83 -6.42 1.58 23.03
N LEU A 84 -6.94 1.36 21.81
CA LEU A 84 -8.34 0.96 21.57
C LEU A 84 -8.41 -0.52 21.11
N PRO A 85 -8.28 -1.50 22.03
CA PRO A 85 -7.97 -2.89 21.66
C PRO A 85 -9.04 -3.56 20.79
N TYR A 86 -10.33 -3.36 21.10
CA TYR A 86 -11.42 -3.95 20.31
C TYR A 86 -11.56 -3.31 18.93
N ALA A 87 -11.37 -1.99 18.82
CA ALA A 87 -11.38 -1.29 17.54
C ALA A 87 -10.17 -1.69 16.69
N ALA A 88 -8.99 -1.81 17.31
CA ALA A 88 -7.78 -2.31 16.67
C ALA A 88 -7.96 -3.73 16.13
N ALA A 89 -8.51 -4.64 16.93
CA ALA A 89 -8.77 -6.02 16.51
C ALA A 89 -9.75 -6.07 15.32
N LEU A 90 -10.83 -5.28 15.36
CA LEU A 90 -11.79 -5.18 14.26
C LEU A 90 -11.13 -4.66 12.98
N LEU A 91 -10.33 -3.58 13.08
CA LEU A 91 -9.65 -2.99 11.93
C LEU A 91 -8.54 -3.89 11.39
N CYS A 92 -7.83 -4.64 12.24
CA CYS A 92 -6.91 -5.68 11.82
C CYS A 92 -7.63 -6.80 11.05
N ALA A 93 -8.82 -7.24 11.51
CA ALA A 93 -9.61 -8.23 10.79
C ALA A 93 -10.09 -7.69 9.43
N ALA A 94 -10.61 -6.46 9.38
CA ALA A 94 -11.00 -5.81 8.14
C ALA A 94 -9.83 -5.64 7.17
N LEU A 95 -8.66 -5.26 7.68
CA LEU A 95 -7.41 -5.18 6.94
C LEU A 95 -7.03 -6.54 6.34
N ALA A 96 -7.08 -7.62 7.12
CA ALA A 96 -6.75 -8.95 6.63
C ALA A 96 -7.66 -9.39 5.47
N VAL A 97 -8.98 -9.15 5.60
CA VAL A 97 -9.96 -9.45 4.55
C VAL A 97 -9.68 -8.62 3.29
N LEU A 98 -9.48 -7.32 3.44
CA LEU A 98 -9.20 -6.42 2.32
C LEU A 98 -7.88 -6.77 1.62
N GLN A 99 -6.84 -7.11 2.37
CA GLN A 99 -5.53 -7.49 1.84
C GLN A 99 -5.60 -8.80 1.04
N LEU A 100 -6.32 -9.80 1.56
CA LEU A 100 -6.57 -11.06 0.83
C LEU A 100 -7.35 -10.81 -0.47
N PHE A 101 -8.39 -9.97 -0.41
CA PHE A 101 -9.15 -9.59 -1.60
C PHE A 101 -8.27 -8.85 -2.62
N ALA A 102 -7.45 -7.90 -2.17
CA ALA A 102 -6.57 -7.12 -3.02
C ALA A 102 -5.55 -8.02 -3.75
N TRP A 103 -4.95 -8.98 -3.06
CA TRP A 103 -4.04 -9.96 -3.69
C TRP A 103 -4.74 -10.85 -4.69
N ARG A 104 -5.86 -11.49 -4.30
CA ARG A 104 -6.61 -12.40 -5.20
C ARG A 104 -7.09 -11.70 -6.46
N SER A 105 -7.61 -10.48 -6.31
CA SER A 105 -8.06 -9.68 -7.44
C SER A 105 -6.88 -9.14 -8.25
N GLY A 106 -5.79 -8.73 -7.59
CA GLY A 106 -4.59 -8.18 -8.22
C GLY A 106 -3.88 -9.18 -9.13
N ASP A 107 -3.81 -10.44 -8.70
CA ASP A 107 -3.19 -11.54 -9.46
C ASP A 107 -3.88 -11.79 -10.82
N ARG A 108 -5.11 -11.30 -11.02
CA ARG A 108 -5.87 -11.45 -12.28
C ARG A 108 -5.89 -10.18 -13.13
N ARG A 109 -5.49 -9.03 -12.60
CA ARG A 109 -5.73 -7.72 -13.23
C ARG A 109 -4.96 -7.51 -14.52
N PHE A 110 -3.70 -7.91 -14.57
CA PHE A 110 -2.90 -7.73 -15.78
C PHE A 110 -3.49 -8.50 -16.96
N ALA A 111 -3.85 -9.77 -16.73
CA ALA A 111 -4.55 -10.60 -17.72
C ALA A 111 -5.91 -9.99 -18.12
N ALA A 112 -6.69 -9.51 -17.15
CA ALA A 112 -8.01 -8.90 -17.41
C ALA A 112 -7.94 -7.60 -18.25
N ARG A 113 -6.83 -6.85 -18.22
CA ARG A 113 -6.64 -5.68 -19.09
C ARG A 113 -6.41 -6.07 -20.55
N GLY A 114 -5.90 -7.27 -20.81
CA GLY A 114 -5.77 -7.80 -22.17
C GLY A 114 -4.84 -7.02 -23.10
N HIS A 115 -3.98 -6.14 -22.57
CA HIS A 115 -3.05 -5.39 -23.40
C HIS A 115 -2.02 -6.34 -24.03
N THR A 116 -1.83 -6.19 -25.33
CA THR A 116 -0.88 -6.92 -26.16
C THR A 116 -0.18 -5.98 -27.14
N LEU A 117 0.93 -6.43 -27.74
CA LEU A 117 1.58 -5.73 -28.85
C LEU A 117 0.57 -5.39 -29.98
N ALA A 118 -0.36 -6.30 -30.28
CA ALA A 118 -1.41 -6.09 -31.26
C ALA A 118 -2.36 -4.94 -30.89
N THR A 119 -2.79 -4.84 -29.63
CA THR A 119 -3.64 -3.73 -29.17
C THR A 119 -2.90 -2.39 -29.14
N ALA A 120 -1.58 -2.41 -28.89
CA ALA A 120 -0.77 -1.19 -28.84
C ALA A 120 -0.44 -0.64 -30.23
N THR A 121 -0.28 -1.52 -31.22
CA THR A 121 0.07 -1.15 -32.60
C THR A 121 -1.14 -1.03 -33.53
N GLY A 122 -2.31 -1.52 -33.12
CA GLY A 122 -3.50 -1.62 -33.97
C GLY A 122 -3.36 -2.67 -35.09
N LEU A 123 -2.31 -3.48 -35.08
CA LEU A 123 -2.02 -4.47 -36.13
C LEU A 123 -2.68 -5.83 -35.88
N GLY A 124 -3.52 -5.96 -34.85
CA GLY A 124 -4.14 -7.24 -34.48
C GLY A 124 -5.00 -7.88 -35.57
N SER A 125 -5.59 -7.09 -36.47
CA SER A 125 -6.35 -7.61 -37.62
C SER A 125 -5.47 -8.25 -38.71
N ARG A 126 -4.15 -8.05 -38.66
CA ARG A 126 -3.17 -8.55 -39.64
C ARG A 126 -2.45 -9.82 -39.19
N GLY A 127 -2.91 -10.46 -38.11
CA GLY A 127 -2.36 -11.70 -37.57
C GLY A 127 -1.60 -11.52 -36.25
N VAL A 128 -0.77 -12.50 -35.90
CA VAL A 128 -0.04 -12.54 -34.63
C VAL A 128 1.13 -11.55 -34.66
N VAL A 129 1.01 -10.45 -33.91
CA VAL A 129 2.06 -9.43 -33.79
C VAL A 129 3.16 -9.91 -32.86
N ARG A 130 4.39 -10.01 -33.38
CA ARG A 130 5.60 -10.36 -32.65
C ARG A 130 6.68 -9.29 -32.82
N SER A 131 7.52 -9.11 -31.80
CA SER A 131 8.72 -8.29 -31.94
C SER A 131 9.69 -8.95 -32.92
N PHE A 132 10.18 -8.19 -33.91
CA PHE A 132 11.18 -8.67 -34.88
C PHE A 132 12.59 -8.62 -34.30
N ALA A 133 12.95 -7.51 -33.67
CA ALA A 133 14.22 -7.29 -33.00
C ALA A 133 13.98 -6.46 -31.73
N PRO A 134 14.76 -6.68 -30.66
CA PRO A 134 14.70 -5.82 -29.49
C PRO A 134 15.12 -4.39 -29.88
N PRO A 135 14.52 -3.36 -29.26
CA PRO A 135 14.82 -1.96 -29.58
C PRO A 135 16.21 -1.51 -29.09
N HIS A 136 16.99 -2.42 -28.49
CA HIS A 136 18.38 -2.22 -28.08
C HIS A 136 19.12 -3.54 -28.12
N THR A 137 20.43 -3.42 -28.33
CA THR A 137 21.40 -4.52 -28.37
C THR A 137 21.84 -5.00 -26.98
N GLY A 138 21.51 -4.28 -25.91
CA GLY A 138 21.89 -4.64 -24.53
C GLY A 138 20.84 -4.30 -23.48
N HIS A 139 20.97 -4.85 -22.28
CA HIS A 139 20.02 -4.62 -21.17
C HIS A 139 20.05 -3.16 -20.69
N ASN A 140 18.88 -2.53 -20.65
CA ASN A 140 18.70 -1.20 -20.09
C ASN A 140 18.11 -1.24 -18.67
N TYR A 141 17.92 -0.05 -18.08
CA TYR A 141 17.31 0.11 -16.76
C TYR A 141 15.90 -0.49 -16.68
N LEU A 142 15.04 -0.25 -17.68
CA LEU A 142 13.66 -0.76 -17.70
C LEU A 142 13.61 -2.29 -17.65
N MET A 143 14.50 -2.97 -18.39
CA MET A 143 14.57 -4.43 -18.39
C MET A 143 15.05 -4.98 -17.04
N ARG A 144 15.95 -4.28 -16.34
CA ARG A 144 16.46 -4.70 -15.03
C ARG A 144 15.47 -4.42 -13.90
N GLU A 145 14.79 -3.27 -13.93
CA GLU A 145 13.98 -2.81 -12.80
C GLU A 145 12.48 -3.08 -12.97
N MET A 146 11.94 -2.95 -14.19
CA MET A 146 10.50 -3.00 -14.44
C MET A 146 10.01 -4.32 -15.05
N ILE A 147 10.90 -5.04 -15.74
CA ILE A 147 10.59 -6.32 -16.42
C ILE A 147 11.11 -7.51 -15.60
N HIS A 148 12.15 -7.31 -14.80
CA HIS A 148 12.64 -8.36 -13.93
C HIS A 148 11.65 -8.59 -12.79
N VAL A 149 11.02 -9.76 -12.78
CA VAL A 149 10.07 -10.15 -11.73
C VAL A 149 10.85 -10.57 -10.49
N VAL A 150 11.27 -9.59 -9.68
CA VAL A 150 12.06 -9.78 -8.45
C VAL A 150 11.32 -10.64 -7.39
N GLY A 151 9.98 -10.80 -7.48
CA GLY A 151 9.19 -11.24 -6.34
C GLY A 151 8.68 -12.69 -6.26
N ARG A 152 8.77 -13.57 -7.28
CA ARG A 152 7.91 -14.80 -7.26
C ARG A 152 8.34 -15.91 -6.30
N ARG A 153 9.64 -16.15 -6.10
CA ARG A 153 10.09 -17.33 -5.33
C ARG A 153 9.65 -17.30 -3.86
N HIS A 154 9.49 -16.11 -3.28
CA HIS A 154 9.14 -15.94 -1.87
C HIS A 154 7.82 -15.18 -1.63
N ALA A 155 7.10 -14.78 -2.68
CA ALA A 155 5.84 -14.02 -2.56
C ALA A 155 4.84 -14.68 -1.61
N ALA A 156 4.59 -15.99 -1.75
CA ALA A 156 3.65 -16.70 -0.90
C ALA A 156 4.04 -16.64 0.59
N LYS A 157 5.32 -16.86 0.90
CA LYS A 157 5.84 -16.78 2.28
C LYS A 157 5.70 -15.35 2.84
N LEU A 158 6.02 -14.34 2.04
CA LEU A 158 5.90 -12.94 2.43
C LEU A 158 4.46 -12.48 2.59
N ARG A 159 3.51 -12.97 1.78
CA ARG A 159 2.07 -12.74 1.97
C ARG A 159 1.59 -13.27 3.32
N THR A 160 1.99 -14.50 3.65
CA THR A 160 1.66 -15.09 4.97
C THR A 160 2.27 -14.27 6.10
N LEU A 161 3.55 -13.91 6.00
CA LEU A 161 4.24 -13.11 7.01
C LEU A 161 3.57 -11.73 7.18
N ALA A 162 3.23 -11.07 6.08
CA ALA A 162 2.56 -9.77 6.08
C ALA A 162 1.19 -9.83 6.77
N LEU A 163 0.39 -10.87 6.54
CA LEU A 163 -0.90 -11.03 7.23
C LEU A 163 -0.75 -11.38 8.71
N LEU A 164 0.16 -12.30 9.02
CA LEU A 164 0.37 -12.74 10.40
C LEU A 164 0.90 -11.58 11.26
N LEU A 165 1.98 -10.94 10.82
CA LEU A 165 2.58 -9.82 11.54
C LEU A 165 1.74 -8.54 11.43
N GLY A 166 1.07 -8.31 10.30
CA GLY A 166 0.35 -7.06 10.07
C GLY A 166 -1.06 -7.02 10.63
N ALA A 167 -1.70 -8.17 10.85
CA ALA A 167 -3.10 -8.19 11.28
C ALA A 167 -3.36 -9.19 12.39
N VAL A 168 -2.98 -10.47 12.22
CA VAL A 168 -3.41 -11.54 13.11
C VAL A 168 -2.74 -11.44 14.49
N ILE A 169 -1.40 -11.38 14.53
CA ILE A 169 -0.65 -11.31 15.78
C ILE A 169 -0.93 -9.99 16.53
N PRO A 170 -0.91 -8.81 15.89
CA PRO A 170 -1.28 -7.56 16.56
C PRO A 170 -2.68 -7.60 17.18
N ALA A 171 -3.68 -8.14 16.46
CA ALA A 171 -5.04 -8.28 16.98
C ALA A 171 -5.11 -9.18 18.22
N ILE A 172 -4.38 -10.29 18.22
CA ILE A 172 -4.29 -11.17 19.39
C ILE A 172 -3.60 -10.44 20.54
N LEU A 173 -2.47 -9.76 20.29
CA LEU A 173 -1.72 -9.07 21.33
C LEU A 173 -2.55 -7.99 22.02
N VAL A 174 -3.28 -7.16 21.28
CA VAL A 174 -4.10 -6.08 21.88
C VAL A 174 -5.31 -6.58 22.66
N VAL A 175 -5.84 -7.78 22.34
CA VAL A 175 -6.99 -8.36 23.06
C VAL A 175 -6.56 -9.23 24.24
N ALA A 176 -5.48 -10.00 24.08
CA ALA A 176 -5.04 -10.99 25.06
C ALA A 176 -4.19 -10.39 26.20
N LEU A 177 -3.46 -9.30 25.93
CA LEU A 177 -2.64 -8.65 26.93
C LEU A 177 -3.42 -7.54 27.67
N PRO A 178 -3.10 -7.28 28.94
CA PRO A 178 -3.62 -6.11 29.64
C PRO A 178 -3.29 -4.84 28.89
N SER A 179 -4.30 -3.95 28.76
CA SER A 179 -4.15 -2.65 28.12
C SER A 179 -3.10 -1.81 28.84
N SER A 180 -1.90 -1.78 28.27
CA SER A 180 -0.72 -1.15 28.85
C SER A 180 0.18 -0.61 27.74
N LEU A 181 0.97 0.43 28.03
CA LEU A 181 1.85 1.03 27.03
C LEU A 181 2.82 0.00 26.40
N PRO A 182 3.50 -0.89 27.16
CA PRO A 182 4.39 -1.89 26.56
C PRO A 182 3.66 -2.85 25.61
N ALA A 183 2.43 -3.26 25.94
CA ALA A 183 1.64 -4.16 25.09
C ALA A 183 1.28 -3.50 23.75
N HIS A 184 0.87 -2.23 23.75
CA HIS A 184 0.54 -1.50 22.51
C HIS A 184 1.78 -1.20 21.67
N VAL A 185 2.91 -0.86 22.29
CA VAL A 185 4.19 -0.67 21.59
C VAL A 185 4.63 -1.96 20.92
N LEU A 186 4.55 -3.09 21.61
CA LEU A 186 4.86 -4.41 21.05
C LEU A 186 3.94 -4.76 19.88
N ALA A 187 2.62 -4.62 20.07
CA ALA A 187 1.65 -4.90 19.02
C ALA A 187 1.86 -4.01 17.78
N PHE A 188 2.16 -2.73 18.00
CA PHE A 188 2.45 -1.78 16.92
C PHE A 188 3.74 -2.12 16.19
N ALA A 189 4.81 -2.49 16.91
CA ALA A 189 6.08 -2.90 16.30
C ALA A 189 5.90 -4.15 15.41
N VAL A 190 5.12 -5.14 15.88
CA VAL A 190 4.76 -6.32 15.09
C VAL A 190 3.93 -5.94 13.86
N HIS A 191 2.91 -5.09 14.04
CA HIS A 191 2.09 -4.56 12.95
C HIS A 191 2.95 -3.87 11.88
N LEU A 192 3.91 -3.05 12.31
CA LEU A 192 4.81 -2.32 11.42
C LEU A 192 5.74 -3.25 10.65
N ALA A 193 6.25 -4.32 11.27
CA ALA A 193 7.03 -5.35 10.57
C ALA A 193 6.20 -6.03 9.46
N GLY A 194 4.92 -6.32 9.72
CA GLY A 194 3.99 -6.81 8.72
C GLY A 194 3.72 -5.80 7.60
N ALA A 195 3.57 -4.51 7.95
CA ALA A 195 3.36 -3.43 7.00
C ALA A 195 4.57 -3.26 6.07
N PHE A 196 5.80 -3.36 6.58
CA PHE A 196 7.01 -3.35 5.75
C PHE A 196 7.06 -4.53 4.78
N ALA A 197 6.73 -5.74 5.24
CA ALA A 197 6.65 -6.91 4.36
C ALA A 197 5.59 -6.73 3.27
N ALA A 198 4.39 -6.25 3.63
CA ALA A 198 3.32 -5.96 2.68
C ALA A 198 3.72 -4.87 1.66
N ARG A 199 4.42 -3.83 2.13
CA ARG A 199 4.86 -2.71 1.30
C ARG A 199 5.96 -3.12 0.33
N TRP A 200 6.92 -3.93 0.78
CA TRP A 200 7.94 -4.50 -0.10
C TRP A 200 7.29 -5.38 -1.17
N LEU A 201 6.36 -6.25 -0.77
CA LEU A 201 5.65 -7.12 -1.70
C LEU A 201 4.82 -6.34 -2.72
N PHE A 202 4.18 -5.24 -2.31
CA PHE A 202 3.43 -4.36 -3.20
C PHE A 202 4.26 -3.88 -4.40
N PHE A 203 5.55 -3.62 -4.20
CA PHE A 203 6.49 -3.26 -5.27
C PHE A 203 7.04 -4.47 -6.01
N ALA A 204 7.42 -5.53 -5.29
CA ALA A 204 7.99 -6.73 -5.88
C ALA A 204 7.02 -7.48 -6.81
N GLU A 205 5.71 -7.32 -6.62
CA GLU A 205 4.65 -7.91 -7.45
C GLU A 205 4.10 -6.95 -8.52
N ALA A 206 4.75 -5.81 -8.76
CA ALA A 206 4.29 -4.83 -9.74
C ALA A 206 4.49 -5.33 -11.18
N GLU A 207 3.38 -5.57 -11.89
CA GLU A 207 3.40 -5.97 -13.29
C GLU A 207 3.22 -4.74 -14.20
N HIS A 208 4.30 -4.33 -14.86
CA HIS A 208 4.31 -3.15 -15.71
C HIS A 208 3.97 -3.49 -17.16
N VAL A 209 3.03 -2.77 -17.76
CA VAL A 209 2.67 -2.96 -19.18
C VAL A 209 3.83 -2.69 -20.15
N VAL A 210 4.88 -2.01 -19.70
CA VAL A 210 6.11 -1.77 -20.49
C VAL A 210 6.78 -3.08 -20.90
N GLY A 211 6.63 -4.16 -20.12
CA GLY A 211 7.14 -5.49 -20.49
C GLY A 211 6.65 -5.95 -21.85
N LEU A 212 5.41 -5.60 -22.22
CA LEU A 212 4.81 -5.96 -23.51
C LEU A 212 5.58 -5.38 -24.70
N PHE A 213 6.13 -4.16 -24.57
CA PHE A 213 6.95 -3.54 -25.61
C PHE A 213 8.22 -4.34 -25.91
N TYR A 214 8.73 -5.06 -24.89
CA TYR A 214 9.89 -5.93 -24.98
C TYR A 214 9.55 -7.38 -25.32
N GLY A 215 8.26 -7.69 -25.57
CA GLY A 215 7.81 -9.07 -25.73
C GLY A 215 7.93 -9.90 -24.44
N ALA A 216 8.11 -9.26 -23.29
CA ALA A 216 8.22 -9.89 -21.99
C ALA A 216 6.90 -9.77 -21.20
N ARG A 217 6.69 -10.70 -20.26
CA ARG A 217 5.62 -10.67 -19.26
C ARG A 217 6.22 -10.55 -17.87
#